data_AF-A0AAJ7JEE4-F1
#
_entry.id   AF-A0AAJ7JEE4-F1
#
_cell.length_a   1.000
_cell.length_b   1.000
_cell.length_c   1.000
_cell.angle_alpha   90.00
_cell.angle_beta   90.00
_cell.angle_gamma   90.00
#
_symmetry.space_group_name_H-M   'P 1'
#
loop_
_entity.id
_entity.type
_entity.pdbx_description
1 polymer ?
#
loop_
_entity_poly.entity_id
_entity_poly.type
_entity_poly.pdbx_seq_one_letter_code
_entity_poly.pdbx_strand_id
1 'polypeptide(L)'
;MIFTFFYMIATSIQSRRILFIKNHLRNLFEGESTIMFYNKTSNSCKETKSPIDEYENEELMSSPRCLNKKEAKLKELLWYNGDSRLFTILPQQKVDTSSWLTYSYGKTFFPLQTNNYNGNSLKSEYKIYILIEADLDSFKQIATTKATKIEDYGLIITWTADKNIDLIIESDLDMVAKFFIAAMEGQCYVNNGLLLKRIETVQISGKPCLYNNDLLNVPPTKSK
;
A
#
# COMPACT_ATOMS: atom_id res chain seq x y z
N MET A 1 37.90 -1.76 9.29
CA MET A 1 37.76 -2.88 8.33
C MET A 1 36.60 -3.82 8.66
N ILE A 2 36.43 -4.26 9.92
CA ILE A 2 35.30 -5.14 10.31
C ILE A 2 33.91 -4.56 9.96
N PHE A 3 33.67 -3.28 10.25
CA PHE A 3 32.41 -2.61 9.86
C PHE A 3 32.18 -2.58 8.34
N THR A 4 33.24 -2.48 7.54
CA THR A 4 33.16 -2.52 6.08
C THR A 4 32.72 -3.90 5.60
N PHE A 5 33.23 -4.98 6.20
CA PHE A 5 32.78 -6.34 5.91
C PHE A 5 31.31 -6.56 6.29
N PHE A 6 30.88 -6.10 7.47
CA PHE A 6 29.47 -6.18 7.87
C PHE A 6 28.55 -5.39 6.93
N TYR A 7 28.97 -4.19 6.52
CA TYR A 7 28.23 -3.39 5.54
C TYR A 7 28.13 -4.09 4.17
N MET A 8 29.23 -4.70 3.71
CA MET A 8 29.24 -5.46 2.46
C MET A 8 28.30 -6.68 2.51
N ILE A 9 28.26 -7.38 3.65
CA ILE A 9 27.33 -8.49 3.86
C ILE A 9 25.89 -7.99 3.87
N ALA A 10 25.59 -6.91 4.61
CA ALA A 10 24.25 -6.35 4.70
C ALA A 10 23.71 -5.90 3.33
N THR A 11 24.52 -5.16 2.56
CA THR A 11 24.16 -4.72 1.20
C THR A 11 23.99 -5.89 0.23
N SER A 12 24.79 -6.95 0.36
CA SER A 12 24.62 -8.19 -0.41
C SER A 12 23.29 -8.89 -0.09
N ILE A 13 22.92 -9.01 1.18
CA ILE A 13 21.62 -9.57 1.59
C ILE A 13 20.47 -8.71 1.06
N GLN A 14 20.56 -7.38 1.19
CA GLN A 14 19.52 -6.46 0.73
C GLN A 14 19.33 -6.52 -0.79
N SER A 15 20.42 -6.55 -1.56
CA SER A 15 20.33 -6.67 -3.03
C SER A 15 19.70 -7.99 -3.48
N ARG A 16 19.98 -9.10 -2.78
CA ARG A 16 19.31 -10.39 -3.02
C ARG A 16 17.81 -10.33 -2.73
N ARG A 17 17.41 -9.68 -1.64
CA ARG A 17 15.97 -9.50 -1.30
C ARG A 17 15.26 -8.65 -2.36
N ILE A 18 15.86 -7.57 -2.82
CA ILE A 18 15.33 -6.74 -3.92
C ILE A 18 15.16 -7.60 -5.17
N LEU A 19 16.18 -8.35 -5.56
CA LEU A 19 16.12 -9.20 -6.75
C LEU A 19 15.03 -10.27 -6.64
N PHE A 20 14.88 -10.89 -5.47
CA PHE A 20 13.83 -11.88 -5.20
C PHE A 20 12.45 -11.27 -5.42
N ILE A 21 12.13 -10.15 -4.78
CA ILE A 21 10.83 -9.48 -4.95
C ILE A 21 10.61 -9.05 -6.39
N LYS A 22 11.64 -8.51 -7.06
CA LYS A 22 11.55 -8.13 -8.47
C LYS A 22 11.21 -9.30 -9.38
N ASN A 23 11.79 -10.49 -9.14
CA ASN A 23 11.47 -11.67 -9.93
C ASN A 23 10.00 -12.07 -9.78
N HIS A 24 9.45 -12.04 -8.56
CA HIS A 24 8.02 -12.29 -8.36
C HIS A 24 7.15 -11.19 -8.98
N LEU A 25 7.57 -9.91 -8.92
CA LEU A 25 6.84 -8.80 -9.53
C LEU A 25 6.82 -8.91 -11.07
N ARG A 26 7.85 -9.50 -11.69
CA ARG A 26 7.86 -9.72 -13.14
C ARG A 26 6.73 -10.66 -13.58
N ASN A 27 6.42 -11.66 -12.78
CA ASN A 27 5.31 -12.58 -13.03
C ASN A 27 3.94 -11.85 -13.01
N LEU A 28 3.84 -10.64 -12.45
CA LEU A 28 2.62 -9.82 -12.55
C LEU A 28 2.35 -9.37 -13.99
N PHE A 29 3.38 -9.11 -14.79
CA PHE A 29 3.21 -8.69 -16.19
C PHE A 29 2.75 -9.84 -17.09
N GLU A 30 2.86 -11.07 -16.62
CA GLU A 30 2.27 -12.25 -17.25
C GLU A 30 0.77 -12.38 -16.91
N GLY A 31 0.24 -11.48 -16.04
CA GLY A 31 -1.19 -11.36 -15.71
C GLY A 31 -1.72 -12.44 -14.76
N GLU A 32 -0.83 -13.26 -14.20
CA GLU A 32 -1.26 -14.44 -13.44
C GLU A 32 -1.63 -14.09 -12.00
N SER A 33 -0.80 -13.29 -11.32
CA SER A 33 -0.84 -13.17 -9.86
C SER A 33 -0.90 -11.75 -9.33
N THR A 34 -1.09 -11.65 -8.02
CA THR A 34 -0.97 -10.44 -7.19
C THR A 34 0.01 -10.73 -6.07
N ILE A 35 0.98 -9.84 -5.84
CA ILE A 35 1.77 -9.81 -4.60
C ILE A 35 1.06 -8.93 -3.58
N MET A 36 0.90 -9.44 -2.37
CA MET A 36 0.26 -8.75 -1.26
C MET A 36 1.10 -8.86 0.02
N PHE A 37 1.34 -7.71 0.64
CA PHE A 37 1.77 -7.59 2.02
C PHE A 37 0.56 -7.32 2.90
N TYR A 38 0.47 -8.03 4.02
CA TYR A 38 -0.59 -7.85 5.00
C TYR A 38 0.01 -7.80 6.40
N ASN A 39 -0.47 -6.86 7.20
CA ASN A 39 -0.10 -6.68 8.59
C ASN A 39 -1.35 -6.81 9.47
N LYS A 40 -1.39 -7.87 10.30
CA LYS A 40 -2.51 -8.17 11.20
C LYS A 40 -2.52 -7.28 12.46
N THR A 41 -1.64 -6.29 12.62
CA THR A 41 -1.69 -5.38 13.77
C THR A 41 -2.98 -4.55 13.76
N SER A 42 -4.07 -5.16 14.20
CA SER A 42 -5.30 -4.50 14.60
C SER A 42 -5.21 -4.29 16.10
N ASN A 43 -5.57 -3.09 16.55
CA ASN A 43 -5.92 -2.83 17.95
C ASN A 43 -7.23 -3.57 18.31
N SER A 44 -7.24 -4.90 18.24
CA SER A 44 -8.30 -5.72 18.82
C SER A 44 -7.71 -6.62 19.90
N CYS A 45 -7.38 -6.01 21.04
CA CYS A 45 -7.60 -6.66 22.33
C CYS A 45 -9.11 -6.89 22.51
N LYS A 46 -9.66 -7.83 21.74
CA LYS A 46 -10.91 -8.53 22.06
C LYS A 46 -10.67 -9.99 21.74
N GLU A 47 -10.00 -10.65 22.69
CA GLU A 47 -10.09 -12.08 22.83
C GLU A 47 -11.58 -12.45 22.93
N THR A 48 -12.13 -13.01 21.86
CA THR A 48 -13.24 -13.93 21.99
C THR A 48 -13.11 -14.95 20.86
N LYS A 49 -12.43 -16.06 21.17
CA LYS A 49 -12.42 -17.26 20.34
C LYS A 49 -13.86 -17.71 20.13
N SER A 50 -14.33 -17.68 18.89
CA SER A 50 -15.55 -18.33 18.42
C SER A 50 -15.35 -18.73 16.94
N PRO A 51 -16.19 -19.59 16.36
CA PRO A 51 -15.88 -20.39 15.16
C PRO A 51 -15.95 -19.58 13.85
N ILE A 52 -15.12 -18.52 13.75
CA ILE A 52 -15.09 -17.51 12.68
C ILE A 52 -13.73 -17.59 11.96
N ASP A 53 -13.19 -18.79 11.75
CA ASP A 53 -11.91 -18.93 11.04
C ASP A 53 -12.05 -18.84 9.51
N GLU A 54 -13.25 -18.99 8.95
CA GLU A 54 -13.48 -18.84 7.50
C GLU A 54 -13.63 -17.38 7.05
N TYR A 55 -14.33 -16.54 7.82
CA TYR A 55 -14.50 -15.11 7.49
C TYR A 55 -13.21 -14.30 7.66
N GLU A 56 -12.36 -14.63 8.64
CA GLU A 56 -11.04 -13.99 8.77
C GLU A 56 -10.11 -14.37 7.60
N ASN A 57 -10.24 -15.58 7.05
CA ASN A 57 -9.43 -16.02 5.91
C ASN A 57 -9.80 -15.28 4.62
N GLU A 58 -11.08 -14.95 4.40
CA GLU A 58 -11.48 -14.16 3.23
C GLU A 58 -10.92 -12.73 3.28
N GLU A 59 -10.94 -12.07 4.44
CA GLU A 59 -10.33 -10.74 4.61
C GLU A 59 -8.79 -10.81 4.52
N LEU A 60 -8.19 -11.94 4.94
CA LEU A 60 -6.75 -12.13 4.85
C LEU A 60 -6.27 -12.20 3.39
N MET A 61 -7.04 -12.84 2.49
CA MET A 61 -6.57 -13.21 1.16
C MET A 61 -6.62 -12.10 0.11
N SER A 62 -7.56 -11.16 0.18
CA SER A 62 -7.56 -9.99 -0.70
C SER A 62 -8.33 -8.82 -0.07
N SER A 63 -8.08 -7.61 -0.53
CA SER A 63 -8.83 -6.43 -0.12
C SER A 63 -10.35 -6.61 -0.33
N PRO A 64 -11.19 -6.11 0.60
CA PRO A 64 -12.63 -5.99 0.38
C PRO A 64 -13.01 -5.16 -0.85
N ARG A 65 -12.10 -4.30 -1.34
CA ARG A 65 -12.23 -3.45 -2.54
C ARG A 65 -11.98 -4.20 -3.84
N CYS A 66 -11.38 -5.38 -3.80
CA CYS A 66 -11.13 -6.18 -4.99
C CYS A 66 -12.44 -6.84 -5.47
N LEU A 67 -12.73 -6.71 -6.76
CA LEU A 67 -13.93 -7.25 -7.41
C LEU A 67 -13.96 -8.78 -7.36
N ASN A 68 -12.81 -9.40 -7.56
CA ASN A 68 -12.61 -10.84 -7.62
C ASN A 68 -12.02 -11.42 -6.32
N LYS A 69 -12.22 -10.74 -5.17
CA LYS A 69 -11.69 -11.19 -3.87
C LYS A 69 -12.10 -12.61 -3.48
N LYS A 70 -13.29 -13.06 -3.89
CA LYS A 70 -13.80 -14.41 -3.59
C LYS A 70 -13.06 -15.51 -4.36
N GLU A 71 -12.38 -15.15 -5.45
CA GLU A 71 -11.59 -16.08 -6.25
C GLU A 71 -10.14 -16.14 -5.78
N ALA A 72 -9.75 -15.28 -4.84
CA ALA A 72 -8.40 -15.18 -4.32
C ALA A 72 -7.97 -16.46 -3.60
N LYS A 73 -6.89 -17.07 -4.09
CA LYS A 73 -6.26 -18.26 -3.53
C LYS A 73 -4.79 -17.99 -3.34
N LEU A 74 -4.26 -18.42 -2.19
CA LEU A 74 -2.83 -18.36 -1.91
C LEU A 74 -2.07 -19.24 -2.91
N LYS A 75 -1.14 -18.64 -3.65
CA LYS A 75 -0.17 -19.35 -4.51
C LYS A 75 1.06 -19.72 -3.70
N GLU A 76 1.62 -18.74 -2.98
CA GLU A 76 2.91 -18.88 -2.31
C GLU A 76 3.05 -17.90 -1.15
N LEU A 77 3.63 -18.34 -0.03
CA LEU A 77 4.07 -17.48 1.06
C LEU A 77 5.54 -17.08 0.83
N LEU A 78 5.78 -15.80 0.55
CA LEU A 78 7.11 -15.27 0.23
C LEU A 78 7.90 -14.89 1.48
N TRP A 79 7.22 -14.38 2.52
CA TRP A 79 7.87 -13.95 3.75
C TRP A 79 6.87 -13.87 4.91
N TYR A 80 7.36 -14.12 6.12
CA TYR A 80 6.58 -14.09 7.35
C TYR A 80 7.43 -13.56 8.50
N ASN A 81 6.91 -12.62 9.28
CA ASN A 81 7.49 -12.18 10.54
C ASN A 81 6.40 -11.69 11.50
N GLY A 82 6.12 -12.48 12.55
CA GLY A 82 5.06 -12.19 13.50
C GLY A 82 3.70 -12.03 12.81
N ASP A 83 3.09 -10.85 12.97
CA ASP A 83 1.78 -10.51 12.40
C ASP A 83 1.84 -9.98 10.95
N SER A 84 3.05 -9.80 10.40
CA SER A 84 3.27 -9.31 9.04
C SER A 84 3.66 -10.45 8.10
N ARG A 85 3.06 -10.44 6.91
CA ARG A 85 3.20 -11.52 5.92
C ARG A 85 3.21 -10.96 4.52
N LEU A 86 3.95 -11.62 3.63
CA LEU A 86 4.01 -11.32 2.20
C LEU A 86 3.67 -12.59 1.42
N PHE A 87 2.72 -12.50 0.51
CA PHE A 87 2.22 -13.63 -0.26
C PHE A 87 2.06 -13.28 -1.73
N THR A 88 1.99 -14.34 -2.54
CA THR A 88 1.48 -14.29 -3.91
C THR A 88 0.10 -14.94 -3.95
N ILE A 89 -0.87 -14.28 -4.57
CA ILE A 89 -2.27 -14.69 -4.70
C ILE A 89 -2.61 -14.85 -6.18
N LEU A 90 -3.47 -15.81 -6.49
CA LEU A 90 -4.09 -16.02 -7.80
C LEU A 90 -5.62 -15.94 -7.67
N PRO A 91 -6.33 -15.39 -8.66
CA PRO A 91 -5.84 -14.67 -9.83
C PRO A 91 -5.35 -13.25 -9.49
N GLN A 92 -4.81 -12.53 -10.47
CA GLN A 92 -4.53 -11.09 -10.35
C GLN A 92 -5.78 -10.33 -9.89
N GLN A 93 -5.65 -9.57 -8.81
CA GLN A 93 -6.75 -8.87 -8.15
C GLN A 93 -7.08 -7.56 -8.86
N LYS A 94 -8.38 -7.25 -8.95
CA LYS A 94 -8.91 -6.12 -9.73
C LYS A 94 -9.69 -5.15 -8.86
N VAL A 95 -9.46 -3.87 -9.01
CA VAL A 95 -10.16 -2.79 -8.29
C VAL A 95 -10.91 -1.91 -9.27
N ASP A 96 -12.17 -1.60 -8.99
CA ASP A 96 -12.92 -0.55 -9.69
C ASP A 96 -12.80 0.77 -8.93
N THR A 97 -12.26 1.76 -9.62
CA THR A 97 -12.00 3.09 -9.08
C THR A 97 -13.09 4.11 -9.44
N SER A 98 -14.16 3.68 -10.11
CA SER A 98 -15.23 4.58 -10.60
C SER A 98 -15.95 5.36 -9.50
N SER A 99 -16.00 4.83 -8.27
CA SER A 99 -16.59 5.51 -7.11
C SER A 99 -15.58 6.28 -6.26
N TRP A 100 -14.31 6.28 -6.64
CA TRP A 100 -13.22 6.86 -5.84
C TRP A 100 -12.96 8.29 -6.26
N LEU A 101 -12.29 9.06 -5.40
CA LEU A 101 -11.93 10.44 -5.69
C LEU A 101 -10.55 10.52 -6.34
N THR A 102 -10.42 11.27 -7.44
CA THR A 102 -9.11 11.57 -8.01
C THR A 102 -8.27 12.32 -6.99
N TYR A 103 -7.01 11.96 -6.86
CA TYR A 103 -6.07 12.67 -6.01
C TYR A 103 -5.67 14.00 -6.69
N SER A 104 -5.98 15.13 -6.06
CA SER A 104 -5.60 16.44 -6.58
C SER A 104 -4.24 16.87 -6.06
N TYR A 105 -3.28 17.04 -6.96
CA TYR A 105 -1.96 17.55 -6.62
C TYR A 105 -2.03 19.05 -6.28
N GLY A 106 -1.54 19.47 -5.11
CA GLY A 106 -1.48 20.87 -4.71
C GLY A 106 -1.80 21.10 -3.22
N LYS A 107 -2.39 22.26 -2.89
CA LYS A 107 -2.80 22.61 -1.52
C LYS A 107 -4.05 21.81 -1.13
N THR A 108 -3.84 20.58 -0.70
CA THR A 108 -4.86 19.78 -0.03
C THR A 108 -4.69 19.95 1.48
N PHE A 109 -5.79 20.03 2.22
CA PHE A 109 -5.79 19.88 3.69
C PHE A 109 -5.66 18.42 4.12
N PHE A 110 -5.58 17.52 3.14
CA PHE A 110 -5.45 16.10 3.35
C PHE A 110 -4.02 15.79 3.84
N PRO A 111 -3.83 14.86 4.77
CA PRO A 111 -2.52 14.55 5.39
C PRO A 111 -1.50 13.87 4.45
N LEU A 112 -1.66 14.01 3.13
CA LEU A 112 -0.72 13.54 2.13
C LEU A 112 -0.03 14.78 1.55
N GLN A 113 1.15 15.12 2.08
CA GLN A 113 1.86 16.33 1.68
C GLN A 113 2.68 16.05 0.41
N THR A 114 2.05 16.22 -0.75
CA THR A 114 2.74 16.12 -2.04
C THR A 114 3.53 17.40 -2.33
N ASN A 115 4.80 17.45 -1.93
CA ASN A 115 5.81 18.16 -2.72
C ASN A 115 6.34 17.15 -3.74
N ASN A 116 5.72 17.08 -4.92
CA ASN A 116 6.14 16.21 -6.02
C ASN A 116 7.57 16.55 -6.46
N TYR A 117 8.59 15.94 -5.86
CA TYR A 117 9.99 16.12 -6.26
C TYR A 117 10.51 15.02 -7.19
N ASN A 118 9.73 13.96 -7.45
CA ASN A 118 10.12 12.87 -8.34
C ASN A 118 9.13 12.63 -9.49
N GLY A 119 8.77 13.71 -10.21
CA GLY A 119 8.17 13.62 -11.56
C GLY A 119 9.13 13.10 -12.64
N ASN A 120 10.23 12.43 -12.27
CA ASN A 120 11.20 11.91 -13.22
C ASN A 120 10.79 10.51 -13.67
N SER A 121 10.02 10.48 -14.76
CA SER A 121 9.97 9.40 -15.74
C SER A 121 9.85 7.98 -15.16
N LEU A 122 8.67 7.66 -14.59
CA LEU A 122 8.22 6.28 -14.52
C LEU A 122 8.39 5.66 -15.93
N LYS A 123 9.24 4.64 -16.06
CA LYS A 123 9.44 3.97 -17.35
C LYS A 123 8.12 3.34 -17.76
N SER A 124 7.49 3.88 -18.80
CA SER A 124 6.10 3.57 -19.16
C SER A 124 5.82 2.10 -19.47
N GLU A 125 6.86 1.31 -19.78
CA GLU A 125 6.75 -0.07 -20.22
C GLU A 125 6.37 -1.05 -19.09
N TYR A 126 6.47 -0.65 -17.81
CA TYR A 126 6.22 -1.53 -16.67
C TYR A 126 5.48 -0.79 -15.54
N LYS A 127 4.31 -0.23 -15.86
CA LYS A 127 3.43 0.40 -14.87
C LYS A 127 2.81 -0.67 -13.96
N ILE A 128 2.97 -0.48 -12.65
CA ILE A 128 2.34 -1.31 -11.63
C ILE A 128 1.43 -0.42 -10.80
N TYR A 129 0.20 -0.87 -10.59
CA TYR A 129 -0.71 -0.24 -9.65
C TYR A 129 -0.68 -0.99 -8.33
N ILE A 130 -0.54 -0.22 -7.25
CA ILE A 130 -0.61 -0.76 -5.89
C ILE A 130 -1.79 -0.12 -5.14
N LEU A 131 -2.55 -0.97 -4.48
CA LEU A 131 -3.55 -0.62 -3.49
C LEU A 131 -2.88 -0.60 -2.12
N ILE A 132 -2.98 0.54 -1.44
CA ILE A 132 -2.58 0.69 -0.05
C ILE A 132 -3.81 0.84 0.80
N GLU A 133 -3.93 0.03 1.85
CA GLU A 133 -4.91 0.19 2.91
C GLU A 133 -4.20 0.62 4.19
N ALA A 134 -4.60 1.75 4.77
CA ALA A 134 -4.10 2.18 6.08
C ALA A 134 -5.27 2.45 7.04
N ASP A 135 -5.02 2.22 8.33
CA ASP A 135 -6.03 2.39 9.37
C ASP A 135 -6.24 3.88 9.68
N LEU A 136 -7.46 4.38 9.45
CA LEU A 136 -7.81 5.78 9.75
C LEU A 136 -7.81 6.08 11.24
N ASP A 137 -8.15 5.11 12.09
CA ASP A 137 -8.21 5.29 13.55
C ASP A 137 -6.81 5.50 14.15
N SER A 138 -5.78 5.08 13.42
CA SER A 138 -4.38 5.27 13.82
C SER A 138 -3.82 6.66 13.49
N PHE A 139 -4.61 7.52 12.83
CA PHE A 139 -4.18 8.86 12.41
C PHE A 139 -3.67 9.68 13.61
N LYS A 140 -2.45 10.20 13.48
CA LYS A 140 -1.84 11.09 14.47
C LYS A 140 -1.40 12.37 13.79
N GLN A 141 -2.09 13.47 14.10
CA GLN A 141 -1.81 14.79 13.55
C GLN A 141 -0.35 15.25 13.77
N ILE A 142 0.30 14.73 14.81
CA ILE A 142 1.70 15.00 15.18
C ILE A 142 2.45 13.65 15.23
N ALA A 143 2.46 12.91 14.12
CA ALA A 143 3.24 11.69 14.02
C ALA A 143 4.73 12.02 13.81
N THR A 144 5.57 11.36 14.61
CA THR A 144 7.02 11.50 14.69
C THR A 144 7.76 10.99 13.45
N THR A 145 9.02 11.39 13.34
CA THR A 145 10.04 11.27 12.27
C THR A 145 10.30 9.87 11.65
N LYS A 146 9.47 8.85 11.88
CA LYS A 146 9.66 7.47 11.40
C LYS A 146 8.57 6.95 10.46
N ALA A 147 7.66 7.81 9.99
CA ALA A 147 6.68 7.41 9.00
C ALA A 147 7.25 7.53 7.59
N THR A 148 7.02 6.51 6.78
CA THR A 148 7.47 6.49 5.40
C THR A 148 6.49 7.25 4.51
N LYS A 149 7.01 8.06 3.61
CA LYS A 149 6.16 8.82 2.69
C LYS A 149 5.71 7.94 1.54
N ILE A 150 4.42 7.85 1.34
CA ILE A 150 3.82 7.04 0.27
C ILE A 150 4.25 7.57 -1.10
N GLU A 151 4.38 8.89 -1.18
CA GLU A 151 4.78 9.66 -2.35
C GLU A 151 6.22 9.35 -2.80
N ASP A 152 7.06 8.80 -1.93
CA ASP A 152 8.43 8.41 -2.28
C ASP A 152 8.46 7.14 -3.14
N TYR A 153 7.35 6.38 -3.20
CA TYR A 153 7.25 5.13 -3.95
C TYR A 153 6.39 5.21 -5.20
N GLY A 154 5.75 6.34 -5.51
CA GLY A 154 4.97 6.48 -6.73
C GLY A 154 3.99 7.66 -6.72
N LEU A 155 3.18 7.73 -7.76
CA LEU A 155 2.19 8.78 -7.95
C LEU A 155 0.82 8.32 -7.44
N ILE A 156 0.29 8.99 -6.42
CA ILE A 156 -1.07 8.74 -5.92
C ILE A 156 -2.07 9.19 -6.98
N ILE A 157 -2.92 8.29 -7.46
CA ILE A 157 -3.88 8.55 -8.54
C ILE A 157 -5.26 8.86 -7.99
N THR A 158 -5.68 8.05 -7.02
CA THR A 158 -7.03 8.10 -6.48
C THR A 158 -7.07 7.54 -5.08
N TRP A 159 -8.07 7.97 -4.33
CA TRP A 159 -8.24 7.62 -2.94
C TRP A 159 -9.72 7.49 -2.60
N THR A 160 -10.00 6.72 -1.57
CA THR A 160 -11.29 6.68 -0.91
C THR A 160 -11.08 6.54 0.59
N ALA A 161 -12.04 6.99 1.37
CA ALA A 161 -12.02 6.87 2.83
C ALA A 161 -13.37 6.32 3.29
N ASP A 162 -13.30 5.26 4.11
CA ASP A 162 -14.44 4.64 4.76
C ASP A 162 -13.99 4.20 6.16
N LYS A 163 -13.90 2.89 6.44
CA LYS A 163 -13.22 2.38 7.64
C LYS A 163 -11.70 2.56 7.58
N ASN A 164 -11.12 2.38 6.39
CA ASN A 164 -9.71 2.59 6.11
C ASN A 164 -9.57 3.75 5.13
N ILE A 165 -8.36 4.28 5.04
CA ILE A 165 -7.93 5.09 3.91
C ILE A 165 -7.31 4.15 2.88
N ASP A 166 -7.94 4.11 1.70
CA ASP A 166 -7.53 3.26 0.59
C ASP A 166 -6.97 4.16 -0.53
N LEU A 167 -5.76 3.86 -1.00
CA LEU A 167 -5.03 4.66 -1.99
C LEU A 167 -4.60 3.78 -3.16
N ILE A 168 -4.77 4.27 -4.39
CA ILE A 168 -4.14 3.69 -5.58
C ILE A 168 -2.94 4.53 -5.97
N ILE A 169 -1.82 3.87 -6.20
CA ILE A 169 -0.57 4.49 -6.62
C ILE A 169 -0.09 3.85 -7.91
N GLU A 170 0.27 4.70 -8.87
CA GLU A 170 1.03 4.32 -10.05
C GLU A 170 2.52 4.32 -9.72
N SER A 171 3.17 3.18 -9.93
CA SER A 171 4.58 3.00 -9.61
C SER A 171 5.28 2.13 -10.66
N ASP A 172 6.60 1.98 -10.50
CA ASP A 172 7.43 1.08 -11.29
C ASP A 172 7.90 -0.12 -10.43
N LEU A 173 8.42 -1.14 -11.09
CA LEU A 173 8.90 -2.36 -10.46
C LEU A 173 9.99 -2.13 -9.39
N ASP A 174 10.84 -1.12 -9.56
CA ASP A 174 11.93 -0.85 -8.63
C ASP A 174 11.42 -0.21 -7.35
N MET A 175 10.50 0.74 -7.47
CA MET A 175 9.88 1.43 -6.34
C MET A 175 8.93 0.52 -5.57
N VAL A 176 8.12 -0.30 -6.26
CA VAL A 176 7.25 -1.30 -5.62
C VAL A 176 8.09 -2.31 -4.82
N ALA A 177 9.18 -2.83 -5.39
CA ALA A 177 10.07 -3.75 -4.67
C ALA A 177 10.68 -3.13 -3.41
N LYS A 178 11.13 -1.87 -3.50
CA LYS A 178 11.63 -1.12 -2.34
C LYS A 178 10.55 -0.91 -1.28
N PHE A 179 9.31 -0.65 -1.69
CA PHE A 179 8.21 -0.42 -0.77
C PHE A 179 7.85 -1.68 0.02
N PHE A 180 7.76 -2.83 -0.66
CA PHE A 180 7.56 -4.11 0.03
C PHE A 180 8.68 -4.41 1.03
N ILE A 181 9.95 -4.16 0.66
CA ILE A 181 11.08 -4.38 1.56
C ILE A 181 11.04 -3.45 2.77
N ALA A 182 10.71 -2.18 2.56
CA ALA A 182 10.53 -1.22 3.65
C ALA A 182 9.46 -1.69 4.64
N ALA A 183 8.31 -2.16 4.14
CA ALA A 183 7.24 -2.73 4.97
C ALA A 183 7.72 -3.99 5.72
N MET A 184 8.42 -4.91 5.06
CA MET A 184 8.99 -6.11 5.68
C MET A 184 10.05 -5.80 6.76
N GLU A 185 10.73 -4.65 6.66
CA GLU A 185 11.73 -4.18 7.63
C GLU A 185 11.10 -3.44 8.82
N GLY A 186 9.76 -3.37 8.89
CA GLY A 186 9.02 -2.81 10.01
C GLY A 186 8.65 -1.33 9.84
N GLN A 187 8.77 -0.78 8.63
CA GLN A 187 8.22 0.54 8.31
C GLN A 187 6.70 0.42 8.11
N CYS A 188 5.97 0.21 9.20
CA CYS A 188 4.52 -0.02 9.19
C CYS A 188 3.69 1.26 9.32
N TYR A 189 4.32 2.44 9.40
CA TYR A 189 3.63 3.72 9.47
C TYR A 189 3.89 4.53 8.22
N VAL A 190 2.82 5.06 7.64
CA VAL A 190 2.85 5.87 6.43
C VAL A 190 2.32 7.27 6.70
N ASN A 191 2.99 8.28 6.13
CA ASN A 191 2.65 9.69 6.24
C ASN A 191 2.33 10.15 7.67
N ASN A 192 1.13 10.66 7.95
CA ASN A 192 0.77 11.22 9.26
C ASN A 192 0.50 10.11 10.32
N GLY A 193 1.39 9.12 10.40
CA GLY A 193 1.35 8.03 11.36
C GLY A 193 0.23 7.03 11.10
N LEU A 194 -0.28 6.95 9.87
CA LEU A 194 -1.28 5.96 9.51
C LEU A 194 -0.63 4.58 9.50
N LEU A 195 -1.20 3.63 10.23
CA LEU A 195 -0.74 2.26 10.30
C LEU A 195 -1.10 1.53 9.01
N LEU A 196 -0.07 1.07 8.30
CA LEU A 196 -0.18 0.28 7.09
C LEU A 196 -0.77 -1.10 7.41
N LYS A 197 -1.94 -1.39 6.84
CA LYS A 197 -2.63 -2.68 6.96
C LYS A 197 -2.31 -3.59 5.78
N ARG A 198 -2.34 -3.07 4.56
CA ARG A 198 -2.13 -3.86 3.34
C ARG A 198 -1.41 -3.07 2.26
N ILE A 199 -0.54 -3.74 1.52
CA ILE A 199 -0.05 -3.32 0.21
C ILE A 199 -0.38 -4.45 -0.75
N GLU A 200 -1.15 -4.18 -1.80
CA GLU A 200 -1.59 -5.20 -2.75
C GLU A 200 -1.37 -4.71 -4.17
N THR A 201 -0.72 -5.50 -5.02
CA THR A 201 -0.58 -5.19 -6.45
C THR A 201 -1.88 -5.53 -7.16
N VAL A 202 -2.44 -4.57 -7.90
CA VAL A 202 -3.80 -4.68 -8.46
C VAL A 202 -3.83 -4.25 -9.92
N GLN A 203 -4.83 -4.75 -10.64
CA GLN A 203 -5.25 -4.20 -11.91
C GLN A 203 -6.38 -3.20 -11.65
N ILE A 204 -6.27 -1.99 -12.20
CA ILE A 204 -7.29 -0.96 -12.04
C ILE A 204 -8.28 -0.98 -13.21
N SER A 205 -9.53 -0.68 -12.89
CA SER A 205 -10.62 -0.45 -13.84
C SER A 205 -11.41 0.79 -13.42
N GLY A 206 -12.19 1.34 -14.36
CA GLY A 206 -12.98 2.54 -14.11
C GLY A 206 -12.19 3.84 -14.24
N LYS A 207 -12.88 4.96 -14.01
CA LYS A 207 -12.30 6.31 -13.97
C LYS A 207 -12.72 7.01 -12.69
N PRO A 208 -11.77 7.44 -11.84
CA PRO A 208 -12.09 8.15 -10.61
C PRO A 208 -12.89 9.44 -10.85
N CYS A 209 -13.72 9.78 -9.88
CA CYS A 209 -14.50 11.01 -9.84
C CYS A 209 -13.61 12.21 -9.53
N LEU A 210 -13.77 13.26 -10.34
CA LEU A 210 -13.19 14.57 -10.06
C LEU A 210 -14.10 15.32 -9.07
N TYR A 211 -13.50 16.00 -8.10
CA TYR A 211 -14.22 16.90 -7.20
C TYR A 211 -13.61 18.30 -7.28
N ASN A 212 -14.44 19.32 -7.07
CA ASN A 212 -13.97 20.69 -7.08
C ASN A 212 -13.34 21.05 -5.73
N ASN A 213 -12.01 21.20 -5.69
CA ASN A 213 -11.26 21.55 -4.49
C ASN A 213 -11.57 22.95 -3.95
N ASP A 214 -12.09 23.86 -4.79
CA ASP A 214 -12.32 25.25 -4.39
C ASP A 214 -13.34 25.37 -3.25
N LEU A 215 -14.27 24.43 -3.14
CA LEU A 215 -15.30 24.40 -2.08
C LEU A 215 -14.79 23.81 -0.76
N LEU A 216 -13.81 22.90 -0.79
CA LEU A 216 -13.26 22.24 0.41
C LEU A 216 -12.12 23.03 1.05
N ASN A 217 -11.50 23.93 0.29
CA ASN A 217 -10.44 24.80 0.78
C ASN A 217 -10.95 26.10 1.44
N VAL A 218 -12.28 26.28 1.52
CA VAL A 218 -12.88 27.39 2.27
C VAL A 218 -12.78 27.06 3.76
N PRO A 219 -12.08 27.88 4.57
CA PRO A 219 -12.04 27.65 6.01
C PRO A 219 -13.47 27.72 6.56
N PRO A 220 -13.84 26.86 7.53
CA PRO A 220 -15.18 26.89 8.11
C PRO A 220 -15.46 28.30 8.63
N THR A 221 -16.46 28.96 8.03
CA THR A 221 -16.96 30.24 8.52
C THR A 221 -17.41 30.04 9.95
N LYS A 222 -16.71 30.68 10.90
CA LYS A 222 -17.14 30.73 12.30
C LYS A 222 -18.58 31.25 12.33
N SER A 223 -19.54 30.40 12.63
CA SER A 223 -20.88 30.84 13.00
C SER A 223 -20.74 31.69 14.26
N LYS A 224 -21.12 32.97 14.16
CA LYS A 224 -21.27 33.85 15.32
C LYS A 224 -22.45 33.39 16.16
#